data_AF-A0A952EZY9-F1
#
_entry.id   AF-A0A952EZY9-F1
#
_cell.length_a   1.000
_cell.length_b   1.000
_cell.length_c   1.000
_cell.angle_alpha   90.00
_cell.angle_beta   90.00
_cell.angle_gamma   90.00
#
_symmetry.space_group_name_H-M   'P 1'
#
loop_
_entity.id
_entity.type
_entity.pdbx_description
1 polymer ?
#
loop_
_entity_poly.entity_id
_entity_poly.type
_entity_poly.pdbx_seq_one_letter_code
_entity_poly.pdbx_strand_id
1 'polypeptide(L)'
;MYLITGAGGGSGSVSRRVVQSLLDGGAQVRAMVRRADDRAEQLRAIGADVIVGDLTNAGDIVDAMDGVRRMFFNMSVSPDYL
;
A
#
# COMPACT_ATOMS: atom_id res chain seq x y z
N MET A 1 -7.41 -10.18 4.61
CA MET A 1 -6.33 -9.29 4.15
C MET A 1 -6.77 -7.83 4.15
N TYR A 2 -5.87 -6.91 4.49
CA TYR A 2 -6.03 -5.45 4.36
C TYR A 2 -5.23 -4.94 3.15
N LEU A 3 -5.80 -4.05 2.34
CA LEU A 3 -5.06 -3.31 1.33
C LEU A 3 -4.73 -1.92 1.84
N ILE A 4 -3.46 -1.52 1.74
CA ILE A 4 -2.99 -0.18 2.13
C ILE A 4 -2.43 0.50 0.88
N THR A 5 -2.98 1.66 0.52
CA THR A 5 -2.45 2.47 -0.58
C THR A 5 -1.51 3.57 -0.08
N GLY A 6 -0.74 4.18 -0.98
CA GLY A 6 0.22 5.22 -0.60
C GLY A 6 1.34 4.71 0.31
N ALA A 7 1.52 3.39 0.41
CA ALA A 7 2.49 2.76 1.29
C ALA A 7 3.95 3.06 0.89
N GLY A 8 4.17 3.34 -0.40
CA GLY A 8 5.46 3.81 -0.95
C GLY A 8 5.69 5.32 -0.85
N GLY A 9 4.90 6.06 -0.04
CA GLY A 9 5.13 7.48 0.23
C GLY A 9 6.46 7.74 0.96
N GLY A 10 6.84 9.02 1.07
CA GLY A 10 8.08 9.44 1.75
C GLY A 10 8.23 8.92 3.18
N SER A 11 9.47 8.94 3.69
CA SER A 11 9.83 8.51 5.04
C SER A 11 8.93 9.21 6.08
N GLY A 12 8.13 8.43 6.82
CA GLY A 12 7.17 8.95 7.81
C GLY A 12 5.70 8.94 7.39
N SER A 13 5.35 8.31 6.25
CA SER A 13 3.95 8.18 5.83
C SER A 13 3.06 7.50 6.89
N VAL A 14 1.83 7.99 7.03
CA VAL A 14 0.81 7.35 7.88
C VAL A 14 0.59 5.91 7.45
N SER A 15 0.58 5.64 6.13
CA SER A 15 0.43 4.30 5.58
C SER A 15 1.49 3.32 6.11
N ARG A 16 2.76 3.72 6.26
CA ARG A 16 3.79 2.83 6.84
C ARG A 16 3.49 2.45 8.29
N ARG A 17 3.00 3.42 9.09
CA ARG A 17 2.60 3.14 10.48
C ARG A 17 1.40 2.20 10.52
N VAL A 18 0.42 2.39 9.65
CA VAL A 18 -0.75 1.50 9.55
C VAL A 18 -0.33 0.08 9.16
N VAL A 19 0.57 -0.07 8.18
CA VAL A 19 1.12 -1.39 7.80
C VAL A 19 1.76 -2.06 9.01
N GLN A 20 2.68 -1.38 9.70
CA GLN A 20 3.36 -1.96 10.87
C GLN A 20 2.37 -2.35 11.96
N SER A 21 1.45 -1.46 12.35
CA SER A 21 0.48 -1.76 13.41
C SER A 21 -0.46 -2.91 13.07
N LEU A 22 -0.83 -3.08 11.80
CA LEU A 22 -1.65 -4.21 11.35
C LEU A 22 -0.85 -5.52 11.37
N LEU A 23 0.40 -5.49 10.92
CA LEU A 23 1.29 -6.66 10.95
C LEU A 23 1.60 -7.09 12.38
N ASP A 24 1.89 -6.15 13.28
CA ASP A 24 2.11 -6.41 14.71
C ASP A 24 0.87 -7.01 15.38
N GLY A 25 -0.32 -6.66 14.88
CA GLY A 25 -1.61 -7.25 15.29
C GLY A 25 -1.92 -8.60 14.65
N GLY A 26 -1.01 -9.18 13.86
CA GLY A 26 -1.17 -10.48 13.19
C GLY A 26 -2.08 -10.45 11.96
N ALA A 27 -2.43 -9.26 11.44
CA ALA A 27 -3.23 -9.15 10.23
C ALA A 27 -2.35 -9.30 8.98
N GLN A 28 -2.90 -9.93 7.94
CA GLN A 28 -2.29 -9.94 6.61
C GLN A 28 -2.48 -8.59 5.91
N VAL A 29 -1.38 -8.01 5.45
CA VAL A 29 -1.37 -6.68 4.82
C VAL A 29 -0.79 -6.80 3.41
N ARG A 30 -1.54 -6.29 2.43
CA ARG A 30 -1.07 -5.97 1.09
C ARG A 30 -0.84 -4.47 0.99
N ALA A 31 0.35 -4.07 0.58
CA ALA A 31 0.73 -2.69 0.35
C ALA A 31 0.83 -2.43 -1.17
N MET A 32 0.01 -1.50 -1.67
CA MET A 32 0.09 -1.06 -3.05
C MET A 32 1.06 0.11 -3.15
N VAL A 33 2.08 -0.06 -3.99
CA VAL A 33 3.12 0.94 -4.25
C VAL A 33 3.12 1.28 -5.74
N ARG A 34 3.53 2.51 -6.09
CA ARG A 34 3.60 2.92 -7.50
C ARG A 34 4.82 2.37 -8.22
N ARG A 35 5.91 2.09 -7.49
CA ARG A 35 7.18 1.62 -8.03
C ARG A 35 7.80 0.58 -7.09
N ALA A 36 8.48 -0.41 -7.66
CA ALA A 36 9.33 -1.35 -6.92
C ALA A 36 10.69 -0.70 -6.60
N ASP A 37 10.70 0.27 -5.69
CA ASP A 37 11.90 0.93 -5.20
C ASP A 37 12.27 0.44 -3.78
N ASP A 38 13.28 1.04 -3.15
CA ASP A 38 13.72 0.70 -1.79
C ASP A 38 12.60 0.73 -0.75
N ARG A 39 11.53 1.51 -0.98
CA ARG A 39 10.39 1.55 -0.06
C ARG A 39 9.55 0.28 -0.17
N ALA A 40 9.41 -0.26 -1.38
CA ALA A 40 8.77 -1.55 -1.62
C ALA A 40 9.56 -2.67 -0.91
N GLU A 41 10.88 -2.67 -1.01
CA GLU A 41 11.73 -3.66 -0.32
C GLU A 41 11.62 -3.54 1.21
N GLN A 42 11.59 -2.33 1.75
CA GLN A 42 11.37 -2.12 3.19
C GLN A 42 10.02 -2.67 3.67
N LEU A 43 8.96 -2.59 2.86
CA LEU A 43 7.65 -3.16 3.18
C LEU A 43 7.67 -4.69 3.13
N ARG A 44 8.36 -5.27 2.14
CA ARG A 44 8.57 -6.73 2.07
C ARG A 44 9.37 -7.24 3.28
N ALA A 45 10.41 -6.52 3.67
CA ALA A 45 11.28 -6.89 4.78
C ALA A 45 10.54 -6.96 6.14
N ILE A 46 9.47 -6.18 6.32
CA ILE A 46 8.62 -6.23 7.52
C ILE A 46 7.47 -7.23 7.40
N GLY A 47 7.33 -7.94 6.27
CA GLY A 47 6.33 -9.00 6.06
C GLY A 47 5.04 -8.56 5.36
N ALA A 48 5.00 -7.38 4.74
CA ALA A 48 3.87 -7.01 3.89
C ALA A 48 3.95 -7.71 2.52
N ASP A 49 2.80 -8.14 2.00
CA ASP A 49 2.64 -8.46 0.58
C ASP A 49 2.70 -7.14 -0.21
N VAL A 50 3.54 -7.05 -1.24
CA VAL A 50 3.73 -5.79 -1.97
C VAL A 50 3.35 -5.97 -3.42
N ILE A 51 2.32 -5.22 -3.84
CA ILE A 51 1.87 -5.14 -5.23
C ILE A 51 2.25 -3.78 -5.82
N VAL A 52 2.75 -3.80 -7.06
CA VAL A 52 3.04 -2.57 -7.81
C VAL A 52 1.84 -2.27 -8.70
N GLY A 53 1.34 -1.03 -8.66
CA GLY A 53 0.26 -0.59 -9.54
C GLY A 53 -0.05 0.89 -9.42
N ASP A 54 -0.87 1.38 -10.35
CA ASP A 54 -1.36 2.76 -10.40
C ASP A 54 -2.83 2.83 -9.98
N LEU A 55 -3.15 3.66 -8.98
CA LEU A 55 -4.51 3.87 -8.50
C LEU A 55 -5.44 4.56 -9.52
N THR A 56 -4.88 5.09 -10.61
CA THR A 56 -5.67 5.64 -11.73
C THR A 56 -6.01 4.58 -12.79
N ASN A 57 -5.42 3.39 -12.69
CA ASN A 57 -5.69 2.26 -13.56
C ASN A 57 -6.67 1.29 -12.88
N ALA A 58 -7.84 1.09 -13.48
CA ALA A 58 -8.86 0.20 -12.93
C ALA A 58 -8.40 -1.27 -12.84
N GLY A 59 -7.57 -1.75 -13.78
CA GLY A 59 -7.03 -3.11 -13.76
C GLY A 59 -6.14 -3.35 -12.56
N ASP A 60 -5.21 -2.44 -12.31
CA ASP A 60 -4.30 -2.51 -11.16
C ASP A 60 -5.06 -2.49 -9.83
N ILE A 61 -6.18 -1.74 -9.75
CA ILE A 61 -7.05 -1.73 -8.57
C ILE A 61 -7.76 -3.08 -8.39
N VAL A 62 -8.28 -3.68 -9.47
CA VAL A 62 -8.93 -4.99 -9.43
C VAL A 62 -7.95 -6.05 -8.92
N ASP A 63 -6.74 -6.07 -9.46
CA ASP A 63 -5.68 -7.00 -9.04
C ASP A 63 -5.27 -6.77 -7.59
N ALA A 64 -5.12 -5.51 -7.16
CA ALA A 64 -4.78 -5.19 -5.78
C ALA A 64 -5.87 -5.61 -4.78
N MET A 65 -7.14 -5.58 -5.19
CA MET A 65 -8.30 -5.91 -4.36
C MET A 65 -8.60 -7.40 -4.27
N ASP A 66 -7.96 -8.26 -5.07
CA ASP A 66 -8.19 -9.70 -5.01
C ASP A 66 -7.89 -10.27 -3.59
N GLY A 67 -8.88 -10.96 -3.00
CA GLY A 67 -8.81 -11.49 -1.62
C GLY A 67 -8.82 -10.44 -0.50
N VAL A 68 -8.95 -9.14 -0.82
CA VAL A 68 -8.97 -8.04 0.16
C VAL A 68 -10.37 -7.86 0.72
N ARG A 69 -10.47 -7.77 2.06
CA ARG A 69 -11.76 -7.55 2.75
C ARG A 69 -11.94 -6.10 3.22
N ARG A 70 -10.83 -5.38 3.43
CA ARG A 70 -10.81 -4.02 3.99
C ARG A 70 -9.67 -3.25 3.34
N MET A 71 -9.91 -1.98 3.05
CA MET A 71 -8.93 -1.10 2.42
C MET A 71 -8.73 0.17 3.26
N PHE A 72 -7.48 0.57 3.44
CA PHE A 72 -7.11 1.91 3.87
C PHE A 72 -6.61 2.67 2.65
N PHE A 73 -7.44 3.59 2.17
CA PHE A 73 -7.09 4.46 1.06
C PHE A 73 -6.41 5.72 1.58
N ASN A 74 -5.15 5.87 1.22
CA ASN A 74 -4.34 7.06 1.43
C ASN A 74 -3.55 7.38 0.17
N MET A 75 -3.58 8.64 -0.23
CA MET A 75 -2.78 9.20 -1.31
C MET A 75 -2.40 10.63 -0.93
N SER A 76 -1.21 11.07 -1.36
CA SER A 76 -0.87 12.49 -1.30
C SER A 76 -1.74 13.25 -2.30
N VAL A 77 -2.19 14.44 -1.92
CA VAL A 77 -2.81 15.36 -2.88
C VAL A 77 -1.71 15.80 -3.85
N SER A 78 -1.85 15.47 -5.14
CA SER A 78 -1.02 15.98 -6.24
C SER A 78 -1.79 17.09 -6.97
N PRO A 79 -1.11 18.15 -7.44
CA PRO A 79 -1.69 19.10 -8.39
C PRO A 79 -2.27 18.42 -9.64
N ASP A 80 -1.75 17.26 -10.03
CA ASP A 80 -2.23 16.50 -11.19
C ASP A 80 -3.67 15.97 -11.04
N TYR A 81 -4.25 16.07 -9.84
CA TYR A 81 -5.63 15.67 -9.56
C TYR A 81 -6.59 16.86 -9.44
N LEU A 82 -6.12 18.09 -9.68
CA LEU A 82 -6.89 19.34 -9.69
C LEU A 82 -6.99 19.89 -11.12
#